data_AF-A0A8S1WI21-F1
#
_entry.id   AF-A0A8S1WI21-F1
#
_cell.length_a   1.000
_cell.length_b   1.000
_cell.length_c   1.000
_cell.angle_alpha   90.00
_cell.angle_beta   90.00
_cell.angle_gamma   90.00
#
_symmetry.space_group_name_H-M   'P 1'
#
loop_
_entity.id
_entity.type
_entity.pdbx_description
1 polymer ?
#
loop_
_entity_poly.entity_id
_entity_poly.type
_entity_poly.pdbx_seq_one_letter_code
_entity_poly.pdbx_strand_id
1 'polypeptide(L)'
;MGCLLDLFGLKEKEKPKENQKLTLSTQSYQKNIEEESKKIRKQRIQRIKKRKIKRKFIILQKNKDCWTEDYKKFNYDLIQNIKGKYNNLLLFKNIQFYYNKIIRKTKDSLNQDINIYKIEGFIYLTEYDKNWNPKFQLQKGLFLINLKQRKFLLNGQSEEYQGKSTFIKYIGNFKNGEYISESNNKINIENDNQQTKRNNQKIIITDMTTGIQYNTEHHNRKQQVQLQNFWCKYNQLISNNDLNLLKNQRWINSSIIDSYVLKLNLESENQYFDLKFQERQKIKRILFLPTSLTTNLGENFDKQKATYLLEQELLEYSQMDLEITRIYQKFGFPINKNFHWYFLLFDAEAELVQIFDSTLYSNDFFTHNQYLINILADVLKINIKLKQIHKESGQQINSYSCGYHVCNFMKFCQEQQFTNNQQYYQYDEKNIIQILEKIIDKD
;
A
#
# COMPACT_ATOMS: atom_id res chain seq x y z
N MET A 1 10.15 99.07 76.11
CA MET A 1 9.89 97.74 76.69
C MET A 1 10.77 96.76 75.91
N GLY A 2 12.02 96.44 76.26
CA GLY A 2 12.57 96.04 77.57
C GLY A 2 12.12 94.60 77.87
N CYS A 3 12.94 93.56 78.00
CA CYS A 3 14.40 93.44 78.08
C CYS A 3 14.77 91.95 77.91
N LEU A 4 16.02 91.69 77.50
CA LEU A 4 16.91 90.60 77.93
C LEU A 4 16.45 89.13 77.85
N LEU A 5 17.20 88.31 77.11
CA LEU A 5 18.06 87.25 77.67
C LEU A 5 18.88 86.60 76.55
N ASP A 6 20.20 86.80 76.64
CA ASP A 6 21.23 86.12 75.87
C ASP A 6 22.14 85.34 76.85
N LEU A 7 22.79 84.32 76.31
CA LEU A 7 23.93 83.54 76.84
C LEU A 7 23.64 82.46 77.89
N PHE A 8 23.53 81.22 77.41
CA PHE A 8 24.41 80.11 77.85
C PHE A 8 24.52 79.05 76.74
N GLY A 9 25.73 78.90 76.21
CA GLY A 9 26.08 77.84 75.28
C GLY A 9 26.19 76.48 75.98
N LEU A 10 25.53 75.48 75.42
CA LEU A 10 25.82 74.06 75.65
C LEU A 10 26.07 73.40 74.30
N LYS A 11 27.32 72.95 74.13
CA LYS A 11 27.81 72.17 72.99
C LYS A 11 26.98 70.89 72.83
N GLU A 12 26.36 70.71 71.67
CA GLU A 12 25.89 69.40 71.23
C GLU A 12 27.10 68.47 71.04
N LYS A 13 27.11 67.35 71.76
CA LYS A 13 28.07 66.27 71.55
C LYS A 13 27.79 65.61 70.20
N GLU A 14 28.72 65.75 69.25
CA GLU A 14 28.77 64.92 68.05
C GLU A 14 28.71 63.43 68.43
N LYS A 15 27.68 62.73 67.99
CA LYS A 15 27.64 61.26 68.04
C LYS A 15 28.68 60.70 67.06
N PRO A 16 29.42 59.65 67.45
CA PRO A 16 30.54 59.15 66.67
C PRO A 16 30.09 58.60 65.31
N LYS A 17 30.77 59.05 64.24
CA LYS A 17 30.60 58.63 62.83
C LYS A 17 31.04 57.17 62.55
N GLU A 18 31.30 56.37 63.57
CA GLU A 18 31.77 54.98 63.42
C GLU A 18 30.66 53.97 63.08
N ASN A 19 29.39 54.26 63.41
CA ASN A 19 28.28 53.32 63.15
C ASN A 19 27.76 53.34 61.70
N GLN A 20 28.07 54.35 60.88
CA GLN A 20 27.63 54.41 59.48
C GLN A 20 28.51 53.59 58.53
N LYS A 21 29.80 53.38 58.84
CA LYS A 21 30.69 52.52 58.02
C LYS A 21 30.37 51.03 58.17
N LEU A 22 29.95 50.59 59.37
CA LEU A 22 29.56 49.20 59.60
C LEU A 22 28.24 48.85 58.88
N THR A 23 27.28 49.78 58.82
CA THR A 23 25.98 49.54 58.15
C THR A 23 26.12 49.44 56.63
N LEU A 24 26.97 50.26 56.01
CA LEU A 24 27.25 50.22 54.57
C LEU A 24 28.01 48.95 54.14
N SER A 25 28.96 48.47 54.96
CA SER A 25 29.67 47.21 54.65
C SER A 25 28.75 45.99 54.77
N THR A 26 27.81 46.01 55.72
CA THR A 26 26.85 44.91 55.92
C THR A 26 25.79 44.85 54.82
N GLN A 27 25.30 46.01 54.35
CA GLN A 27 24.38 46.09 53.20
C GLN A 27 25.03 45.66 51.88
N SER A 28 26.30 46.05 51.66
CA SER A 28 27.11 45.58 50.53
C SER A 28 27.28 44.06 50.54
N TYR A 29 27.60 43.50 51.71
CA TYR A 29 27.77 42.06 51.88
C TYR A 29 26.46 41.28 51.68
N GLN A 30 25.34 41.75 52.22
CA GLN A 30 24.02 41.15 52.03
C GLN A 30 23.58 41.19 50.55
N LYS A 31 23.86 42.29 49.84
CA LYS A 31 23.56 42.42 48.41
C LYS A 31 24.35 41.42 47.57
N ASN A 32 25.64 41.21 47.89
CA ASN A 32 26.46 40.19 47.24
C ASN A 32 25.92 38.77 47.46
N ILE A 33 25.51 38.44 48.70
CA ILE A 33 24.89 37.13 49.01
C ILE A 33 23.60 36.92 48.23
N GLU A 34 22.75 37.95 48.11
CA GLU A 34 21.51 37.86 47.32
C GLU A 34 21.79 37.68 45.83
N GLU A 35 22.76 38.39 45.26
CA GLU A 35 23.13 38.27 43.86
C GLU A 35 23.71 36.89 43.55
N GLU A 36 24.57 36.37 44.43
CA GLU A 36 25.13 35.02 44.32
C GLU A 36 24.04 33.95 44.45
N SER A 37 23.11 34.12 45.39
CA SER A 37 21.94 33.24 45.55
C SER A 37 21.03 33.24 44.32
N LYS A 38 20.80 34.40 43.70
CA LYS A 38 20.03 34.53 42.43
C LYS A 38 20.76 33.83 41.28
N LYS A 39 22.09 33.94 41.22
CA LYS A 39 22.92 33.27 40.20
C LYS A 39 22.87 31.74 40.36
N ILE A 40 22.98 31.23 41.58
CA ILE A 40 22.86 29.80 41.90
C ILE A 40 21.46 29.28 41.52
N ARG A 41 20.39 30.03 41.86
CA ARG A 41 19.00 29.66 41.52
C ARG A 41 18.78 29.59 40.01
N LYS A 42 19.29 30.57 39.24
CA LYS A 42 19.23 30.56 37.77
C LYS A 42 19.97 29.36 37.17
N GLN A 43 21.18 29.06 37.65
CA GLN A 43 21.94 27.88 37.20
C GLN A 43 21.23 26.56 37.53
N ARG A 44 20.62 26.45 38.72
CA ARG A 44 19.84 25.26 39.11
C ARG A 44 18.61 25.07 38.22
N ILE A 45 17.86 26.13 37.90
CA ILE A 45 16.73 26.08 36.97
C ILE A 45 17.18 25.66 35.56
N GLN A 46 18.28 26.20 35.05
CA GLN A 46 18.84 25.82 33.75
C GLN A 46 19.26 24.34 33.71
N ARG A 47 19.91 23.83 34.77
CA ARG A 47 20.26 22.41 34.91
C ARG A 47 19.03 21.50 34.93
N ILE A 48 17.97 21.90 35.64
CA ILE A 48 16.69 21.15 35.67
C ILE A 48 16.03 21.14 34.28
N LYS A 49 15.97 22.29 33.59
CA LYS A 49 15.46 22.38 32.21
C LYS A 49 16.26 21.48 31.24
N LYS A 50 17.60 21.54 31.27
CA LYS A 50 18.47 20.66 30.47
C LYS A 50 18.24 19.18 30.78
N ARG A 51 18.10 18.79 32.05
CA ARG A 51 17.80 17.40 32.45
C ARG A 51 16.42 16.94 31.98
N LYS A 52 15.38 17.79 32.04
CA LYS A 52 14.04 17.49 31.50
C LYS A 52 14.07 17.30 29.98
N ILE A 53 14.79 18.16 29.26
CA ILE A 53 14.98 18.04 27.80
C ILE A 53 15.73 16.76 27.45
N LYS A 54 16.84 16.45 28.13
CA LYS A 54 17.62 15.21 27.91
C LYS A 54 16.80 13.96 28.20
N ARG A 55 16.00 13.94 29.28
CA ARG A 55 15.07 12.82 29.56
C ARG A 55 14.00 12.67 28.49
N LYS A 56 13.39 13.79 28.04
CA LYS A 56 12.40 13.78 26.95
C LYS A 56 13.01 13.23 25.65
N PHE A 57 14.25 13.60 25.34
CA PHE A 57 15.00 13.11 24.17
C PHE A 57 15.34 11.61 24.26
N ILE A 58 15.80 11.13 25.42
CA ILE A 58 16.11 9.70 25.65
C ILE A 58 14.83 8.84 25.57
N ILE A 59 13.71 9.31 26.12
CA ILE A 59 12.42 8.61 26.00
C ILE A 59 11.95 8.57 24.54
N LEU A 60 12.15 9.65 23.79
CA LEU A 60 11.82 9.69 22.36
C LEU A 60 12.73 8.78 21.51
N GLN A 61 14.02 8.66 21.85
CA GLN A 61 14.93 7.72 21.19
C GLN A 61 14.62 6.26 21.55
N LYS A 62 14.41 5.93 22.84
CA LYS A 62 14.05 4.55 23.23
C LYS A 62 12.72 4.07 22.66
N ASN A 63 11.78 4.97 22.38
CA ASN A 63 10.53 4.61 21.71
C ASN A 63 10.68 4.47 20.19
N LYS A 64 11.80 4.91 19.60
CA LYS A 64 12.04 4.87 18.16
C LYS A 64 12.49 3.49 17.64
N ASP A 65 12.97 2.61 18.53
CA ASP A 65 13.71 1.40 18.11
C ASP A 65 12.96 0.06 18.30
N CYS A 66 11.79 0.02 18.96
CA CYS A 66 11.16 -1.27 19.31
C CYS A 66 10.27 -1.88 18.21
N TRP A 67 9.53 -1.05 17.46
CA TRP A 67 8.69 -1.53 16.35
C TRP A 67 9.52 -1.89 15.12
N THR A 68 10.67 -1.26 14.94
CA THR A 68 11.54 -1.42 13.76
C THR A 68 12.25 -2.78 13.69
N GLU A 69 12.32 -3.52 14.79
CA GLU A 69 12.87 -4.88 14.80
C GLU A 69 11.77 -5.96 14.85
N ASP A 70 10.62 -5.66 15.46
CA ASP A 70 9.51 -6.60 15.57
C ASP A 70 8.96 -7.01 14.19
N TYR A 71 8.87 -6.08 13.23
CA TYR A 71 8.33 -6.42 11.90
C TYR A 71 9.20 -7.46 11.18
N LYS A 72 10.54 -7.36 11.29
CA LYS A 72 11.49 -8.33 10.72
C LYS A 72 11.30 -9.70 11.36
N LYS A 73 11.15 -9.72 12.70
CA LYS A 73 10.92 -10.95 13.47
C LYS A 73 9.64 -11.68 13.04
N PHE A 74 8.60 -10.93 12.67
CA PHE A 74 7.32 -11.50 12.22
C PHE A 74 7.18 -11.57 10.69
N ASN A 75 8.29 -11.45 9.98
CA ASN A 75 8.43 -11.67 8.54
C ASN A 75 7.68 -10.66 7.65
N TYR A 76 7.44 -9.44 8.14
CA TYR A 76 6.90 -8.35 7.33
C TYR A 76 7.99 -7.62 6.56
N ASP A 77 7.63 -6.99 5.45
CA ASP A 77 8.47 -6.02 4.76
C ASP A 77 8.04 -4.60 5.13
N LEU A 78 9.01 -3.73 5.39
CA LEU A 78 8.79 -2.31 5.66
C LEU A 78 9.34 -1.49 4.50
N ILE A 79 8.45 -0.82 3.79
CA ILE A 79 8.80 0.09 2.70
C ILE A 79 8.60 1.53 3.18
N GLN A 80 9.68 2.31 3.11
CA GLN A 80 9.61 3.74 3.41
C GLN A 80 9.22 4.51 2.15
N ASN A 81 8.15 5.28 2.26
CA ASN A 81 7.68 6.16 1.21
C ASN A 81 7.98 7.62 1.60
N ILE A 82 8.62 8.36 0.71
CA ILE A 82 9.03 9.74 0.95
C ILE A 82 7.98 10.74 0.42
N LYS A 83 7.11 10.31 -0.51
CA LYS A 83 6.27 11.22 -1.30
C LYS A 83 4.75 11.04 -1.18
N GLY A 84 4.28 10.11 -0.33
CA GLY A 84 2.84 9.85 -0.15
C GLY A 84 2.21 10.47 1.09
N LYS A 85 0.91 10.23 1.26
CA LYS A 85 0.16 10.59 2.48
C LYS A 85 0.68 9.87 3.73
N TYR A 86 1.21 8.66 3.52
CA TYR A 86 1.83 7.84 4.56
C TYR A 86 3.29 7.59 4.26
N ASN A 87 4.13 7.74 5.28
CA ASN A 87 5.58 7.60 5.17
C ASN A 87 6.06 6.14 5.19
N ASN A 88 5.22 5.20 5.63
CA ASN A 88 5.58 3.80 5.78
C ASN A 88 4.46 2.91 5.26
N LEU A 89 4.86 1.83 4.59
CA LEU A 89 4.01 0.70 4.24
C LEU A 89 4.60 -0.55 4.92
N LEU A 90 3.78 -1.20 5.74
CA LEU A 90 4.05 -2.52 6.26
C LEU A 90 3.31 -3.54 5.38
N LEU A 91 4.05 -4.42 4.73
CA LEU A 91 3.55 -5.39 3.76
C LEU A 91 3.71 -6.82 4.30
N PHE A 92 2.65 -7.62 4.20
CA PHE A 92 2.70 -9.06 4.45
C PHE A 92 1.59 -9.79 3.71
N LYS A 93 1.93 -10.63 2.73
CA LYS A 93 0.98 -11.36 1.87
C LYS A 93 -0.18 -10.46 1.43
N ASN A 94 -1.37 -10.73 1.95
CA ASN A 94 -2.62 -10.04 1.66
C ASN A 94 -2.90 -8.81 2.54
N ILE A 95 -1.91 -8.29 3.26
CA ILE A 95 -2.01 -7.16 4.18
C ILE A 95 -1.08 -6.04 3.71
N GLN A 96 -1.66 -4.86 3.48
CA GLN A 96 -0.93 -3.63 3.20
C GLN A 96 -1.37 -2.57 4.21
N PHE A 97 -0.49 -2.22 5.14
CA PHE A 97 -0.79 -1.25 6.20
C PHE A 97 0.08 0.00 6.09
N TYR A 98 -0.56 1.12 5.74
CA TYR A 98 0.06 2.42 5.56
C TYR A 98 -0.02 3.24 6.85
N TYR A 99 1.09 3.82 7.31
CA TYR A 99 1.12 4.62 8.54
C TYR A 99 2.26 5.67 8.56
N ASN A 100 2.08 6.73 9.34
CA ASN A 100 3.08 7.80 9.49
C ASN A 100 3.96 7.64 10.72
N LYS A 101 3.33 7.37 11.87
CA LYS A 101 4.02 7.30 13.15
C LYS A 101 3.25 6.41 14.12
N ILE A 102 3.99 5.69 14.95
CA ILE A 102 3.43 4.90 16.05
C ILE A 102 3.00 5.86 17.17
N ILE A 103 1.75 5.76 17.61
CA ILE A 103 1.20 6.64 18.65
C ILE A 103 1.62 6.15 20.03
N ARG A 104 1.47 4.85 20.31
CA ARG A 104 1.83 4.27 21.62
C ARG A 104 1.99 2.76 21.56
N LYS A 105 3.00 2.22 22.26
CA LYS A 105 3.02 0.81 22.68
C LYS A 105 2.23 0.71 23.97
N THR A 106 1.10 0.00 23.96
CA THR A 106 0.30 -0.22 25.16
C THR A 106 0.86 -1.44 25.88
N LYS A 107 1.36 -1.24 27.10
CA LYS A 107 1.45 -2.34 28.06
C LYS A 107 0.06 -2.46 28.65
N ASP A 108 -0.75 -3.40 28.15
CA ASP A 108 -2.00 -3.67 28.83
C ASP A 108 -1.67 -4.21 30.23
N SER A 109 -2.19 -3.54 31.25
CA SER A 109 -1.89 -3.83 32.66
C SER A 109 -2.64 -5.06 33.20
N LEU A 110 -3.47 -5.70 32.37
CA LEU A 110 -4.37 -6.77 32.79
C LEU A 110 -4.18 -8.09 32.01
N ASN A 111 -3.62 -8.06 30.80
CA ASN A 111 -3.30 -9.25 30.02
C ASN A 111 -1.94 -9.08 29.35
N GLN A 112 -1.05 -10.04 29.57
CA GLN A 112 0.39 -9.99 29.30
C GLN A 112 0.79 -9.98 27.79
N ASP A 113 -0.06 -9.50 26.88
CA ASP A 113 0.31 -9.36 25.48
C ASP A 113 1.09 -8.06 25.26
N ILE A 114 2.40 -8.13 25.53
CA ILE A 114 3.38 -7.03 25.47
C ILE A 114 3.54 -6.41 24.06
N ASN A 115 2.79 -6.87 23.04
CA ASN A 115 3.00 -6.54 21.63
C ASN A 115 1.79 -5.93 20.91
N ILE A 116 0.94 -5.18 21.64
CA ILE A 116 -0.13 -4.39 21.02
C ILE A 116 0.34 -2.96 20.79
N TYR A 117 0.14 -2.49 19.56
CA TYR A 117 0.52 -1.16 19.11
C TYR A 117 -0.70 -0.39 18.66
N LYS A 118 -0.80 0.87 19.10
CA LYS A 118 -1.85 1.78 18.66
C LYS A 118 -1.31 2.71 17.58
N ILE A 119 -1.81 2.60 16.35
CA ILE A 119 -1.28 3.30 15.18
C ILE A 119 -2.42 3.81 14.31
N GLU A 120 -2.35 5.07 13.91
CA GLU A 120 -3.25 5.62 12.90
C GLU A 120 -2.72 5.31 11.49
N GLY A 121 -3.59 4.85 10.61
CA GLY A 121 -3.20 4.40 9.29
C GLY A 121 -4.36 4.11 8.35
N PHE A 122 -4.00 3.48 7.24
CA PHE A 122 -4.91 2.93 6.24
C PHE A 122 -4.51 1.48 5.98
N ILE A 123 -5.48 0.56 5.93
CA ILE A 123 -5.21 -0.84 5.63
C ILE A 123 -5.97 -1.28 4.38
N TYR A 124 -5.29 -2.07 3.55
CA TYR A 124 -5.91 -2.94 2.55
C TYR A 124 -5.69 -4.38 2.99
N LEU A 125 -6.79 -5.09 3.22
CA LEU A 125 -6.82 -6.52 3.49
C LEU A 125 -7.51 -7.21 2.32
N THR A 126 -6.89 -8.27 1.80
CA THR A 126 -7.50 -9.09 0.75
C THR A 126 -7.77 -10.50 1.27
N GLU A 127 -9.02 -10.88 1.37
CA GLU A 127 -9.40 -12.27 1.63
C GLU A 127 -9.74 -12.97 0.32
N TYR A 128 -9.67 -14.30 0.30
CA TYR A 128 -10.04 -15.08 -0.88
C TYR A 128 -11.16 -16.05 -0.50
N ASP A 129 -12.17 -16.15 -1.36
CA ASP A 129 -13.18 -17.19 -1.20
C ASP A 129 -12.66 -18.56 -1.67
N LYS A 130 -13.52 -19.59 -1.61
CA LYS A 130 -13.19 -20.96 -2.05
C LYS A 130 -12.78 -21.07 -3.53
N ASN A 131 -13.17 -20.10 -4.35
CA ASN A 131 -12.86 -20.03 -5.77
C ASN A 131 -11.73 -19.02 -6.05
N TRP A 132 -10.99 -18.61 -5.01
CA TRP A 132 -9.88 -17.66 -5.11
C TRP A 132 -10.29 -16.29 -5.65
N ASN A 133 -11.56 -15.89 -5.48
CA ASN A 133 -11.98 -14.53 -5.80
C ASN A 133 -11.59 -13.59 -4.65
N PRO A 134 -10.95 -12.45 -4.93
CA PRO A 134 -10.53 -11.51 -3.91
C PRO A 134 -11.73 -10.76 -3.31
N LYS A 135 -11.73 -10.63 -1.99
CA LYS A 135 -12.63 -9.79 -1.20
C LYS A 135 -11.79 -8.76 -0.47
N PHE A 136 -12.00 -7.50 -0.85
CA PHE A 136 -11.21 -6.40 -0.33
C PHE A 136 -11.90 -5.76 0.87
N GLN A 137 -11.14 -5.58 1.95
CA GLN A 137 -11.52 -4.81 3.11
C GLN A 137 -10.55 -3.65 3.27
N LEU A 138 -11.09 -2.45 3.04
CA LEU A 138 -10.36 -1.19 3.09
C LEU A 138 -10.84 -0.43 4.32
N GLN A 139 -9.90 -0.03 5.19
CA GLN A 139 -10.24 0.70 6.41
C GLN A 139 -9.23 1.79 6.70
N LYS A 140 -9.70 2.89 7.30
CA LYS A 140 -8.89 4.04 7.67
C LYS A 140 -9.23 4.49 9.07
N GLY A 141 -8.20 4.81 9.85
CA GLY A 141 -8.37 5.34 11.19
C GLY A 141 -7.35 4.76 12.14
N LEU A 142 -7.78 4.44 13.35
CA LEU A 142 -6.90 4.08 14.44
C LEU A 142 -6.96 2.58 14.69
N PHE A 143 -5.82 1.91 14.63
CA PHE A 143 -5.71 0.46 14.72
C PHE A 143 -5.04 0.02 16.01
N LEU A 144 -5.52 -1.09 16.57
CA LEU A 144 -4.81 -1.93 17.52
C LEU A 144 -4.13 -3.07 16.76
N ILE A 145 -2.81 -3.09 16.75
CA ILE A 145 -2.02 -3.98 15.92
C ILE A 145 -1.22 -4.95 16.79
N ASN A 146 -1.38 -6.24 16.51
CA ASN A 146 -0.55 -7.29 17.05
C ASN A 146 0.17 -7.99 15.88
N LEU A 147 1.44 -7.64 15.66
CA LEU A 147 2.23 -8.16 14.54
C LEU A 147 2.46 -9.68 14.63
N LYS A 148 2.61 -10.23 15.84
CA LYS A 148 2.79 -11.67 16.04
C LYS A 148 1.56 -12.45 15.59
N GLN A 149 0.38 -11.96 15.94
CA GLN A 149 -0.91 -12.57 15.58
C GLN A 149 -1.42 -12.12 14.21
N ARG A 150 -0.73 -11.18 13.55
CA ARG A 150 -1.13 -10.53 12.30
C ARG A 150 -2.52 -9.89 12.36
N LYS A 151 -2.90 -9.36 13.53
CA LYS A 151 -4.20 -8.72 13.75
C LYS A 151 -4.08 -7.21 13.65
N PHE A 152 -4.99 -6.61 12.87
CA PHE A 152 -5.11 -5.17 12.68
C PHE A 152 -6.57 -4.80 12.95
N LEU A 153 -6.88 -4.41 14.19
CA LEU A 153 -8.26 -4.17 14.62
C LEU A 153 -8.55 -2.68 14.65
N LEU A 154 -9.55 -2.24 13.89
CA LEU A 154 -10.01 -0.86 13.88
C LEU A 154 -10.62 -0.47 15.24
N ASN A 155 -10.32 0.72 15.74
CA ASN A 155 -10.71 1.14 17.09
C ASN A 155 -10.80 2.66 17.22
N GLY A 156 -11.89 3.18 17.80
CA GLY A 156 -12.19 4.60 17.87
C GLY A 156 -12.90 5.10 16.60
N GLN A 157 -12.88 6.42 16.38
CA GLN A 157 -13.48 7.03 15.19
C GLN A 157 -12.72 6.61 13.93
N SER A 158 -13.39 5.98 12.98
CA SER A 158 -12.76 5.39 11.77
C SER A 158 -13.74 5.23 10.61
N GLU A 159 -13.23 4.85 9.44
CA GLU A 159 -13.94 4.67 8.18
C GLU A 159 -13.69 3.26 7.62
N GLU A 160 -14.73 2.59 7.12
CA GLU A 160 -14.65 1.35 6.33
C GLU A 160 -15.22 1.58 4.93
N TYR A 161 -14.53 1.12 3.89
CA TYR A 161 -14.90 1.30 2.49
C TYR A 161 -15.52 0.04 1.89
N GLN A 162 -16.31 0.21 0.83
CA GLN A 162 -16.99 -0.87 0.14
C GLN A 162 -16.08 -1.51 -0.93
N GLY A 163 -15.60 -2.73 -0.68
CA GLY A 163 -14.79 -3.48 -1.63
C GLY A 163 -13.51 -2.73 -2.04
N LYS A 164 -13.08 -2.91 -3.30
CA LYS A 164 -11.96 -2.17 -3.89
C LYS A 164 -12.46 -0.86 -4.49
N SER A 165 -12.90 0.07 -3.63
CA SER A 165 -13.40 1.37 -4.06
C SER A 165 -13.12 2.48 -3.05
N THR A 166 -13.42 3.71 -3.43
CA THR A 166 -13.38 4.90 -2.56
C THR A 166 -14.71 5.18 -1.87
N PHE A 167 -15.74 4.37 -2.09
CA PHE A 167 -17.06 4.55 -1.47
C PHE A 167 -17.04 4.09 -0.02
N ILE A 168 -17.52 4.95 0.88
CA ILE A 168 -17.52 4.67 2.31
C ILE A 168 -18.78 3.88 2.69
N LYS A 169 -18.57 2.72 3.32
CA LYS A 169 -19.63 1.85 3.83
C LYS A 169 -20.06 2.24 5.24
N TYR A 170 -19.10 2.49 6.12
CA TYR A 170 -19.34 2.90 7.51
C TYR A 170 -18.42 4.02 7.94
N ILE A 171 -18.97 4.99 8.68
CA ILE A 171 -18.23 6.05 9.38
C ILE A 171 -18.73 6.06 10.82
N GLY A 172 -17.81 6.00 11.79
CA GLY A 172 -18.17 6.13 13.19
C GLY A 172 -17.18 5.44 14.11
N ASN A 173 -17.66 5.07 15.29
CA ASN A 173 -16.84 4.48 16.33
C ASN A 173 -16.74 2.96 16.17
N PHE A 174 -15.51 2.45 16.12
CA PHE A 174 -15.22 1.03 16.08
C PHE A 174 -14.63 0.56 17.41
N LYS A 175 -14.87 -0.69 17.77
CA LYS A 175 -14.20 -1.34 18.90
C LYS A 175 -13.78 -2.74 18.50
N ASN A 176 -12.47 -2.97 18.52
CA ASN A 176 -11.86 -4.25 18.15
C ASN A 176 -12.28 -4.76 16.75
N GLY A 177 -12.43 -3.84 15.79
CA GLY A 177 -12.81 -4.13 14.41
C GLY A 177 -14.32 -4.10 14.15
N GLU A 178 -15.14 -4.05 15.19
CA GLU A 178 -16.61 -4.02 15.04
C GLU A 178 -17.15 -2.59 15.06
N TYR A 179 -18.03 -2.28 14.12
CA TYR A 179 -18.74 -1.00 14.09
C TYR A 179 -19.75 -0.93 15.23
N ILE A 180 -19.63 0.08 16.08
CA ILE A 180 -20.61 0.33 17.16
C ILE A 180 -21.66 1.26 16.57
N SER A 181 -22.84 0.71 16.22
CA SER A 181 -23.97 1.53 15.82
C SER A 181 -24.42 2.39 17.00
N GLU A 182 -24.32 3.71 16.88
CA GLU A 182 -24.99 4.60 17.80
C GLU A 182 -26.50 4.47 17.57
N SER A 183 -27.21 3.92 18.54
CA SER A 183 -28.61 3.53 18.46
C SER A 183 -29.61 4.69 18.34
N ASN A 184 -29.22 5.87 17.82
CA ASN A 184 -30.14 7.01 17.63
C ASN A 184 -29.78 8.01 16.51
N ASN A 185 -28.81 7.74 15.63
CA ASN A 185 -28.57 8.58 14.46
C ASN A 185 -28.63 7.74 13.18
N LYS A 186 -29.86 7.57 12.66
CA LYS A 186 -30.05 7.32 11.23
C LYS A 186 -29.53 8.55 10.49
N ILE A 187 -28.23 8.55 10.20
CA ILE A 187 -27.67 9.45 9.21
C ILE A 187 -28.41 9.11 7.91
N ASN A 188 -29.14 10.08 7.38
CA ASN A 188 -29.84 10.00 6.11
C ASN A 188 -28.87 9.60 5.00
N ILE A 189 -28.79 8.31 4.68
CA ILE A 189 -28.19 7.76 3.46
C ILE A 189 -29.19 7.93 2.29
N GLU A 190 -29.89 9.06 2.23
CA GLU A 190 -30.87 9.36 1.16
C GLU A 190 -30.34 10.40 0.16
N ASN A 191 -29.20 11.04 0.41
CA ASN A 191 -28.65 12.06 -0.50
C ASN A 191 -27.56 11.57 -1.47
N ASP A 192 -27.06 10.32 -1.37
CA ASP A 192 -26.08 9.77 -2.32
C ASP A 192 -26.72 9.08 -3.54
N ASN A 193 -28.05 8.91 -3.57
CA ASN A 193 -28.76 8.35 -4.72
C ASN A 193 -28.92 9.33 -5.90
N GLN A 194 -28.42 10.57 -5.80
CA GLN A 194 -28.49 11.56 -6.89
C GLN A 194 -27.14 11.87 -7.57
N GLN A 195 -26.01 11.34 -7.08
CA GLN A 195 -24.69 11.54 -7.72
C GLN A 195 -24.14 10.33 -8.50
N THR A 196 -24.85 9.21 -8.54
CA THR A 196 -24.50 8.05 -9.39
C THR A 196 -24.90 8.20 -10.86
N LYS A 197 -25.48 9.33 -11.26
CA LYS A 197 -25.63 9.72 -12.68
C LYS A 197 -24.36 10.42 -13.19
N ARG A 198 -23.28 9.65 -13.36
CA ARG A 198 -22.19 9.84 -14.35
C ARG A 198 -20.96 9.03 -13.93
N ASN A 199 -20.86 7.83 -14.49
CA ASN A 199 -19.67 7.35 -15.19
C ASN A 199 -20.05 6.01 -15.82
N ASN A 200 -20.11 5.96 -17.14
CA ASN A 200 -20.25 4.72 -17.92
C ASN A 200 -18.92 3.94 -17.86
N GLN A 201 -18.61 3.42 -16.67
CA GLN A 201 -17.53 2.47 -16.45
C GLN A 201 -18.18 1.13 -16.16
N LYS A 202 -17.77 0.10 -16.92
CA LYS A 202 -18.26 -1.27 -16.81
C LYS A 202 -18.13 -1.76 -15.36
N ILE A 203 -19.23 -1.75 -14.61
CA ILE A 203 -19.33 -2.51 -13.36
C ILE A 203 -20.16 -3.75 -13.68
N ILE A 204 -19.51 -4.91 -13.76
CA ILE A 204 -20.20 -6.20 -13.76
C ILE A 204 -20.44 -6.56 -12.29
N ILE A 205 -21.56 -6.11 -11.72
CA ILE A 205 -22.03 -6.65 -10.43
C ILE A 205 -22.89 -7.87 -10.75
N THR A 206 -22.42 -9.05 -10.35
CA THR A 206 -23.25 -10.26 -10.36
C THR A 206 -23.73 -10.49 -8.94
N ASP A 207 -24.98 -10.12 -8.66
CA ASP A 207 -25.68 -10.61 -7.48
C ASP A 207 -26.04 -12.09 -7.75
N MET A 208 -25.33 -13.00 -7.05
CA MET A 208 -25.53 -14.45 -7.19
C MET A 208 -26.91 -14.94 -6.71
N THR A 209 -27.65 -14.11 -5.98
CA THR A 209 -29.00 -14.43 -5.47
C THR A 209 -30.13 -13.96 -6.38
N THR A 210 -29.95 -12.90 -7.18
CA THR A 210 -31.02 -12.33 -8.02
C THR A 210 -30.79 -12.45 -9.53
N GLY A 211 -29.55 -12.73 -9.97
CA GLY A 211 -29.24 -13.03 -11.37
C GLY A 211 -29.40 -11.86 -12.34
N ILE A 212 -29.39 -10.61 -11.86
CA ILE A 212 -29.53 -9.42 -12.71
C ILE A 212 -28.17 -8.94 -13.20
N GLN A 213 -27.98 -8.88 -14.53
CA GLN A 213 -26.93 -8.08 -15.16
C GLN A 213 -27.49 -6.69 -15.51
N TYR A 214 -26.84 -5.63 -15.03
CA TYR A 214 -27.12 -4.27 -15.50
C TYR A 214 -26.13 -3.89 -16.60
N ASN A 215 -26.63 -3.77 -17.83
CA ASN A 215 -25.89 -3.21 -18.96
C ASN A 215 -26.50 -1.84 -19.30
N THR A 216 -25.98 -0.76 -18.72
CA THR A 216 -26.52 0.58 -18.93
C THR A 216 -25.89 1.24 -20.15
N GLU A 217 -26.30 0.81 -21.33
CA GLU A 217 -26.21 1.67 -22.54
C GLU A 217 -27.20 1.24 -23.65
N HIS A 218 -27.72 0.01 -23.62
CA HIS A 218 -28.77 -0.39 -24.56
C HIS A 218 -30.06 -0.80 -23.85
N HIS A 219 -31.10 -0.01 -24.13
CA HIS A 219 -32.50 -0.27 -23.88
C HIS A 219 -32.91 -1.77 -23.84
N ASN A 220 -33.60 -2.14 -22.75
CA ASN A 220 -34.77 -3.03 -22.73
C ASN A 220 -34.68 -4.43 -23.38
N ARG A 221 -33.60 -5.19 -23.16
CA ARG A 221 -33.69 -6.66 -23.29
C ARG A 221 -33.23 -7.34 -22.00
N LYS A 222 -34.21 -7.70 -21.16
CA LYS A 222 -34.03 -8.74 -20.14
C LYS A 222 -33.84 -10.07 -20.86
N GLN A 223 -32.60 -10.41 -21.22
CA GLN A 223 -32.28 -11.80 -21.58
C GLN A 223 -32.05 -12.58 -20.28
N GLN A 224 -32.92 -13.54 -20.00
CA GLN A 224 -32.63 -14.57 -19.00
C GLN A 224 -31.49 -15.42 -19.57
N VAL A 225 -30.26 -15.14 -19.16
CA VAL A 225 -29.12 -16.02 -19.43
C VAL A 225 -29.25 -17.23 -18.50
N GLN A 226 -29.27 -18.44 -19.05
CA GLN A 226 -29.23 -19.67 -18.25
C GLN A 226 -27.86 -19.77 -17.54
N LEU A 227 -27.81 -19.31 -16.29
CA LEU A 227 -26.61 -19.23 -15.44
C LEU A 227 -25.98 -20.60 -15.09
N GLN A 228 -26.63 -21.73 -15.42
CA GLN A 228 -26.08 -23.06 -15.13
C GLN A 228 -24.72 -23.31 -15.80
N ASN A 229 -24.38 -22.54 -16.84
CA ASN A 229 -23.16 -22.69 -17.62
C ASN A 229 -22.00 -21.76 -17.20
N PHE A 230 -22.17 -20.93 -16.17
CA PHE A 230 -21.16 -19.96 -15.76
C PHE A 230 -20.79 -20.08 -14.28
N TRP A 231 -19.53 -19.78 -13.94
CA TRP A 231 -19.04 -19.65 -12.56
C TRP A 231 -17.96 -18.56 -12.48
N CYS A 232 -17.63 -18.12 -11.26
CA CYS A 232 -16.58 -17.12 -11.04
C CYS A 232 -15.42 -17.75 -10.26
N LYS A 233 -14.22 -17.70 -10.84
CA LYS A 233 -12.97 -18.22 -10.26
C LYS A 233 -11.83 -17.27 -10.61
N TYR A 234 -10.95 -16.99 -9.67
CA TYR A 234 -9.87 -16.01 -9.84
C TYR A 234 -10.35 -14.63 -10.37
N ASN A 235 -11.51 -14.17 -9.91
CA ASN A 235 -12.17 -12.92 -10.31
C ASN A 235 -12.55 -12.86 -11.81
N GLN A 236 -12.67 -14.01 -12.48
CA GLN A 236 -13.09 -14.10 -13.88
C GLN A 236 -14.38 -14.89 -14.01
N LEU A 237 -15.27 -14.42 -14.89
CA LEU A 237 -16.45 -15.17 -15.30
C LEU A 237 -16.02 -16.24 -16.31
N ILE A 238 -16.15 -17.51 -15.91
CA ILE A 238 -15.80 -18.68 -16.69
C ILE A 238 -17.07 -19.40 -17.13
N SER A 239 -17.00 -20.07 -18.27
CA SER A 239 -18.06 -20.85 -18.87
C SER A 239 -17.58 -22.22 -19.36
N ASN A 240 -18.53 -23.09 -19.67
CA ASN A 240 -18.24 -24.37 -20.36
C ASN A 240 -17.53 -24.17 -21.70
N ASN A 241 -17.71 -23.04 -22.38
CA ASN A 241 -16.99 -22.75 -23.61
C ASN A 241 -15.49 -22.57 -23.35
N ASP A 242 -15.10 -21.99 -22.24
CA ASP A 242 -13.68 -21.78 -21.88
C ASP A 242 -12.96 -23.11 -21.66
N LEU A 243 -13.63 -24.05 -20.98
CA LEU A 243 -13.14 -25.43 -20.87
C LEU A 243 -13.01 -26.11 -22.24
N ASN A 244 -13.97 -25.88 -23.15
CA ASN A 244 -13.93 -26.44 -24.49
C ASN A 244 -12.80 -25.84 -25.34
N LEU A 245 -12.38 -24.59 -25.10
CA LEU A 245 -11.22 -24.01 -25.78
C LEU A 245 -9.94 -24.77 -25.43
N LEU A 246 -9.77 -25.14 -24.15
CA LEU A 246 -8.60 -25.90 -23.68
C LEU A 246 -8.61 -27.34 -24.19
N LYS A 247 -9.74 -28.05 -24.02
CA LYS A 247 -9.89 -29.46 -24.45
C LYS A 247 -9.66 -29.67 -25.94
N ASN A 248 -10.07 -28.70 -26.75
CA ASN A 248 -9.96 -28.76 -28.22
C ASN A 248 -8.77 -27.98 -28.77
N GLN A 249 -7.85 -27.53 -27.91
CA GLN A 249 -6.64 -26.78 -28.32
C GLN A 249 -6.97 -25.60 -29.27
N ARG A 250 -7.86 -24.72 -28.83
CA ARG A 250 -8.27 -23.51 -29.56
C ARG A 250 -7.64 -22.25 -28.98
N TRP A 251 -7.87 -21.11 -29.64
CA TRP A 251 -7.55 -19.78 -29.11
C TRP A 251 -8.16 -19.58 -27.73
N ILE A 252 -7.31 -19.48 -26.72
CA ILE A 252 -7.75 -19.08 -25.38
C ILE A 252 -8.08 -17.59 -25.36
N ASN A 253 -9.01 -17.23 -24.49
CA ASN A 253 -9.46 -15.85 -24.32
C ASN A 253 -8.85 -15.18 -23.08
N SER A 254 -9.17 -13.90 -22.89
CA SER A 254 -8.71 -13.11 -21.75
C SER A 254 -9.15 -13.68 -20.41
N SER A 255 -10.34 -14.27 -20.29
CA SER A 255 -10.84 -14.83 -19.03
C SER A 255 -9.94 -15.96 -18.51
N ILE A 256 -9.43 -16.82 -19.39
CA ILE A 256 -8.48 -17.88 -19.02
C ILE A 256 -7.12 -17.27 -18.63
N ILE A 257 -6.61 -16.34 -19.43
CA ILE A 257 -5.30 -15.70 -19.19
C ILE A 257 -5.32 -14.89 -17.88
N ASP A 258 -6.35 -14.08 -17.65
CA ASP A 258 -6.47 -13.23 -16.46
C ASP A 258 -6.69 -14.05 -15.19
N SER A 259 -7.39 -15.19 -15.28
CA SER A 259 -7.47 -16.15 -14.17
C SER A 259 -6.07 -16.65 -13.80
N TYR A 260 -5.26 -16.94 -14.81
CA TYR A 260 -3.90 -17.41 -14.61
C TYR A 260 -2.96 -16.31 -14.08
N VAL A 261 -3.10 -15.08 -14.56
CA VAL A 261 -2.40 -13.89 -14.01
C VAL A 261 -2.63 -13.78 -12.51
N LEU A 262 -3.89 -13.83 -12.06
CA LEU A 262 -4.19 -13.73 -10.63
C LEU A 262 -3.57 -14.91 -9.87
N LYS A 263 -3.70 -16.14 -10.37
CA LYS A 263 -3.06 -17.30 -9.74
C LYS A 263 -1.54 -17.12 -9.59
N LEU A 264 -0.84 -16.70 -10.64
CA LEU A 264 0.61 -16.52 -10.59
C LEU A 264 1.02 -15.45 -9.59
N ASN A 265 0.26 -14.35 -9.48
CA ASN A 265 0.47 -13.34 -8.45
C ASN A 265 0.28 -13.94 -7.04
N LEU A 266 -0.77 -14.74 -6.82
CA LEU A 266 -1.01 -15.39 -5.53
C LEU A 266 0.08 -16.39 -5.15
N GLU A 267 0.50 -17.23 -6.09
CA GLU A 267 1.60 -18.18 -5.89
C GLU A 267 2.91 -17.44 -5.60
N SER A 268 3.18 -16.35 -6.33
CA SER A 268 4.36 -15.50 -6.10
C SER A 268 4.33 -14.86 -4.72
N GLU A 269 3.21 -14.28 -4.29
CA GLU A 269 3.08 -13.67 -2.95
C GLU A 269 3.28 -14.72 -1.84
N ASN A 270 2.67 -15.89 -1.98
CA ASN A 270 2.80 -16.96 -1.01
C ASN A 270 4.24 -17.45 -0.92
N GLN A 271 4.84 -17.79 -2.05
CA GLN A 271 6.23 -18.25 -2.12
C GLN A 271 7.20 -17.19 -1.59
N TYR A 272 7.00 -15.92 -1.94
CA TYR A 272 7.82 -14.82 -1.45
C TYR A 272 7.77 -14.73 0.08
N PHE A 273 6.59 -14.65 0.68
CA PHE A 273 6.44 -14.48 2.14
C PHE A 273 6.66 -15.75 2.98
N ASP A 274 6.77 -16.92 2.34
CA ASP A 274 7.19 -18.17 3.00
C ASP A 274 8.72 -18.23 3.18
N LEU A 275 9.48 -17.42 2.44
CA LEU A 275 10.93 -17.26 2.62
C LEU A 275 11.28 -16.37 3.81
N LYS A 276 12.52 -16.47 4.30
CA LYS A 276 13.03 -15.59 5.34
C LYS A 276 13.28 -14.19 4.79
N PHE A 277 13.16 -13.17 5.66
CA PHE A 277 13.38 -11.76 5.28
C PHE A 277 14.66 -11.53 4.46
N GLN A 278 15.80 -12.14 4.84
CA GLN A 278 17.07 -11.97 4.14
C GLN A 278 17.09 -12.57 2.73
N GLU A 279 16.35 -13.65 2.48
CA GLU A 279 16.24 -14.28 1.17
C GLU A 279 15.36 -13.44 0.25
N ARG A 280 14.26 -12.89 0.79
CA ARG A 280 13.35 -12.00 0.06
C ARG A 280 14.00 -10.76 -0.49
N GLN A 281 14.99 -10.19 0.20
CA GLN A 281 15.72 -9.00 -0.28
C GLN A 281 16.51 -9.26 -1.58
N LYS A 282 16.71 -10.53 -1.96
CA LYS A 282 17.41 -10.91 -3.20
C LYS A 282 16.47 -11.13 -4.39
N ILE A 283 15.16 -11.14 -4.15
CA ILE A 283 14.16 -11.48 -5.16
C ILE A 283 13.73 -10.22 -5.90
N LYS A 284 13.83 -10.26 -7.23
CA LYS A 284 13.28 -9.25 -8.11
C LYS A 284 11.82 -9.61 -8.41
N ARG A 285 10.90 -9.08 -7.60
CA ARG A 285 9.48 -9.44 -7.66
C ARG A 285 8.87 -9.01 -9.00
N ILE A 286 8.01 -9.87 -9.54
CA ILE A 286 7.25 -9.61 -10.75
C ILE A 286 5.78 -9.43 -10.39
N LEU A 287 5.16 -8.36 -10.91
CA LEU A 287 3.71 -8.21 -10.90
C LEU A 287 3.17 -8.47 -12.30
N PHE A 288 2.33 -9.49 -12.44
CA PHE A 288 1.59 -9.72 -13.68
C PHE A 288 0.29 -8.93 -13.65
N LEU A 289 -0.01 -8.21 -14.73
CA LEU A 289 -1.20 -7.37 -14.83
C LEU A 289 -2.20 -7.97 -15.82
N PRO A 290 -3.52 -7.81 -15.58
CA PRO A 290 -4.53 -8.43 -16.43
C PRO A 290 -4.56 -7.80 -17.82
N THR A 291 -4.99 -8.60 -18.80
CA THR A 291 -5.15 -8.19 -20.21
C THR A 291 -6.13 -7.02 -20.35
N SER A 292 -7.10 -6.90 -19.44
CA SER A 292 -8.09 -5.83 -19.41
C SER A 292 -7.46 -4.42 -19.37
N LEU A 293 -6.26 -4.27 -18.79
CA LEU A 293 -5.57 -2.98 -18.77
C LEU A 293 -5.16 -2.53 -20.17
N THR A 294 -4.69 -3.46 -21.00
CA THR A 294 -4.11 -3.15 -22.32
C THR A 294 -5.17 -3.20 -23.41
N THR A 295 -6.13 -4.13 -23.33
CA THR A 295 -7.24 -4.20 -24.29
C THR A 295 -8.17 -3.00 -24.21
N ASN A 296 -8.33 -2.40 -23.02
CA ASN A 296 -9.23 -1.26 -22.83
C ASN A 296 -8.59 0.10 -23.23
N LEU A 297 -7.30 0.16 -23.56
CA LEU A 297 -6.66 1.41 -24.01
C LEU A 297 -7.20 1.91 -25.35
N GLY A 298 -7.75 1.02 -26.17
CA GLY A 298 -8.19 1.31 -27.53
C GLY A 298 -7.01 1.54 -28.48
N GLU A 299 -7.31 1.69 -29.78
CA GLU A 299 -6.31 1.79 -30.85
C GLU A 299 -5.43 3.05 -30.75
N ASN A 300 -5.95 4.13 -30.17
CA ASN A 300 -5.25 5.40 -30.02
C ASN A 300 -4.40 5.49 -28.75
N PHE A 301 -4.47 4.48 -27.87
CA PHE A 301 -3.79 4.40 -26.58
C PHE A 301 -3.82 5.74 -25.80
N ASP A 302 -4.96 6.05 -25.18
CA ASP A 302 -5.08 7.27 -24.37
C ASP A 302 -4.31 7.13 -23.05
N LYS A 303 -3.32 7.99 -22.82
CA LYS A 303 -2.52 8.02 -21.58
C LYS A 303 -3.38 8.28 -20.34
N GLN A 304 -4.36 9.18 -20.40
CA GLN A 304 -5.22 9.45 -19.24
C GLN A 304 -6.06 8.23 -18.89
N LYS A 305 -6.60 7.55 -19.92
CA LYS A 305 -7.31 6.29 -19.75
C LYS A 305 -6.41 5.19 -19.19
N ALA A 306 -5.18 5.09 -19.67
CA ALA A 306 -4.18 4.14 -19.16
C ALA A 306 -3.88 4.39 -17.68
N THR A 307 -3.62 5.64 -17.31
CA THR A 307 -3.42 6.05 -15.92
C THR A 307 -4.62 5.67 -15.05
N TYR A 308 -5.82 6.02 -15.48
CA TYR A 308 -7.04 5.70 -14.75
C TYR A 308 -7.21 4.18 -14.55
N LEU A 309 -7.06 3.39 -15.61
CA LEU A 309 -7.20 1.93 -15.54
C LEU A 309 -6.16 1.32 -14.60
N LEU A 310 -4.89 1.76 -14.69
CA LEU A 310 -3.85 1.28 -13.80
C LEU A 310 -4.11 1.70 -12.34
N GLU A 311 -4.55 2.92 -12.09
CA GLU A 311 -4.92 3.42 -10.75
C GLU A 311 -6.06 2.60 -10.13
N GLN A 312 -7.04 2.18 -10.91
CA GLN A 312 -8.11 1.30 -10.43
C GLN A 312 -7.58 -0.11 -10.12
N GLU A 313 -6.78 -0.67 -11.03
CA GLU A 313 -6.20 -2.01 -10.85
C GLU A 313 -5.22 -2.08 -9.68
N LEU A 314 -4.53 -0.97 -9.38
CA LEU A 314 -3.51 -0.85 -8.34
C LEU A 314 -3.94 0.08 -7.21
N LEU A 315 -5.26 0.18 -6.94
CA LEU A 315 -5.83 1.09 -5.95
C LEU A 315 -5.20 0.97 -4.56
N GLU A 316 -4.77 -0.23 -4.17
CA GLU A 316 -4.05 -0.50 -2.93
C GLU A 316 -2.77 0.33 -2.79
N TYR A 317 -2.09 0.62 -3.90
CA TYR A 317 -0.86 1.41 -3.96
C TYR A 317 -1.12 2.92 -4.12
N SER A 318 -2.38 3.37 -4.17
CA SER A 318 -2.73 4.80 -4.29
C SER A 318 -2.18 5.64 -3.12
N GLN A 319 -2.05 5.04 -1.93
CA GLN A 319 -1.51 5.70 -0.74
C GLN A 319 -0.03 6.05 -0.84
N MET A 320 0.68 5.49 -1.84
CA MET A 320 2.09 5.75 -2.10
C MET A 320 2.38 6.40 -3.44
N ASP A 321 1.43 7.18 -3.97
CA ASP A 321 1.56 7.85 -5.28
C ASP A 321 1.97 6.88 -6.40
N LEU A 322 1.51 5.62 -6.29
CA LEU A 322 1.87 4.54 -7.20
C LEU A 322 3.39 4.36 -7.41
N GLU A 323 4.23 4.63 -6.40
CA GLU A 323 5.65 4.23 -6.41
C GLU A 323 5.81 2.70 -6.24
N ILE A 324 5.09 1.93 -7.05
CA ILE A 324 4.99 0.46 -7.00
C ILE A 324 6.32 -0.23 -7.37
N THR A 325 7.21 0.47 -8.07
CA THR A 325 8.57 0.02 -8.38
C THR A 325 9.44 -0.21 -7.14
N ARG A 326 9.05 0.33 -5.97
CA ARG A 326 9.65 0.00 -4.67
C ARG A 326 9.33 -1.41 -4.18
N ILE A 327 8.28 -2.02 -4.73
CA ILE A 327 7.76 -3.33 -4.34
C ILE A 327 8.11 -4.35 -5.41
N TYR A 328 7.76 -4.04 -6.66
CA TYR A 328 7.99 -4.91 -7.81
C TYR A 328 9.02 -4.28 -8.74
N GLN A 329 10.07 -5.03 -9.06
CA GLN A 329 11.10 -4.58 -10.00
C GLN A 329 10.71 -4.90 -11.45
N LYS A 330 9.78 -5.84 -11.66
CA LYS A 330 9.33 -6.24 -12.99
C LYS A 330 7.80 -6.20 -13.11
N PHE A 331 7.32 -5.92 -14.32
CA PHE A 331 5.89 -5.85 -14.64
C PHE A 331 5.60 -6.61 -15.92
N GLY A 332 4.70 -7.59 -15.85
CA GLY A 332 4.33 -8.45 -16.96
C GLY A 332 2.96 -8.09 -17.51
N PHE A 333 2.86 -7.94 -18.83
CA PHE A 333 1.60 -7.64 -19.53
C PHE A 333 1.34 -8.65 -20.64
N PRO A 334 0.34 -9.53 -20.51
CA PRO A 334 -0.23 -10.25 -21.64
C PRO A 334 -1.02 -9.25 -22.51
N ILE A 335 -0.74 -9.24 -23.81
CA ILE A 335 -1.37 -8.34 -24.78
C ILE A 335 -2.09 -9.13 -25.85
N ASN A 336 -3.34 -8.77 -26.11
CA ASN A 336 -4.08 -9.23 -27.29
C ASN A 336 -4.05 -8.17 -28.36
N LYS A 337 -3.60 -8.51 -29.57
CA LYS A 337 -3.71 -7.64 -30.74
C LYS A 337 -4.08 -8.49 -31.95
N ASN A 338 -5.21 -8.17 -32.59
CA ASN A 338 -5.66 -8.83 -33.82
C ASN A 338 -5.70 -10.37 -33.72
N PHE A 339 -6.30 -10.90 -32.64
CA PHE A 339 -6.39 -12.34 -32.37
C PHE A 339 -5.04 -13.03 -32.10
N HIS A 340 -3.99 -12.26 -31.84
CA HIS A 340 -2.67 -12.76 -31.48
C HIS A 340 -2.28 -12.32 -30.06
N TRP A 341 -1.72 -13.25 -29.30
CA TRP A 341 -1.25 -13.03 -27.94
C TRP A 341 0.28 -12.93 -27.90
N TYR A 342 0.78 -11.89 -27.26
CA TYR A 342 2.21 -11.73 -26.94
C TYR A 342 2.36 -11.16 -25.53
N PHE A 343 3.59 -11.16 -25.02
CA PHE A 343 3.86 -10.74 -23.64
C PHE A 343 4.94 -9.66 -23.60
N LEU A 344 4.70 -8.62 -22.80
CA LEU A 344 5.68 -7.58 -22.49
C LEU A 344 6.15 -7.75 -21.05
N LEU A 345 7.47 -7.78 -20.84
CA LEU A 345 8.08 -7.76 -19.51
C LEU A 345 8.93 -6.51 -19.36
N PHE A 346 8.48 -5.59 -18.52
CA PHE A 346 9.24 -4.41 -18.10
C PHE A 346 10.14 -4.80 -16.93
N ASP A 347 11.40 -4.40 -16.98
CA ASP A 347 12.35 -4.47 -15.87
C ASP A 347 12.77 -3.04 -15.52
N ALA A 348 12.26 -2.55 -14.39
CA ALA A 348 12.45 -1.17 -13.96
C ALA A 348 13.89 -0.89 -13.51
N GLU A 349 14.60 -1.91 -13.01
CA GLU A 349 15.99 -1.78 -12.56
C GLU A 349 16.96 -1.80 -13.74
N ALA A 350 16.74 -2.71 -14.69
CA ALA A 350 17.54 -2.80 -15.91
C ALA A 350 17.13 -1.79 -17.00
N GLU A 351 16.12 -0.96 -16.72
CA GLU A 351 15.59 0.06 -17.63
C GLU A 351 15.29 -0.52 -19.03
N LEU A 352 14.70 -1.71 -19.07
CA LEU A 352 14.46 -2.45 -20.32
C LEU A 352 13.07 -3.02 -20.40
N VAL A 353 12.62 -3.26 -21.63
CA VAL A 353 11.41 -4.04 -21.92
C VAL A 353 11.74 -5.19 -22.87
N GLN A 354 11.30 -6.38 -22.51
CA GLN A 354 11.39 -7.59 -23.31
C GLN A 354 10.03 -7.86 -23.96
N ILE A 355 10.06 -8.16 -25.26
CA ILE A 355 8.90 -8.60 -26.02
C ILE A 355 9.06 -10.09 -26.27
N PHE A 356 8.10 -10.87 -25.78
CA PHE A 356 8.01 -12.30 -26.01
C PHE A 356 6.87 -12.55 -26.99
N ASP A 357 7.25 -12.97 -28.17
CA ASP A 357 6.32 -13.25 -29.25
C ASP A 357 6.68 -14.59 -29.90
N SER A 358 5.67 -15.43 -30.10
CA SER A 358 5.82 -16.78 -30.65
C SER A 358 5.69 -16.84 -32.17
N THR A 359 5.20 -15.80 -32.84
CA THR A 359 5.00 -15.77 -34.31
C THR A 359 6.22 -15.31 -35.11
N LEU A 360 7.36 -15.00 -34.48
CA LEU A 360 8.57 -14.44 -35.13
C LEU A 360 8.24 -13.26 -36.06
N TYR A 361 7.90 -12.09 -35.51
CA TYR A 361 7.68 -10.92 -36.34
C TYR A 361 8.97 -10.26 -36.88
N SER A 362 8.82 -9.58 -38.02
CA SER A 362 9.80 -8.63 -38.58
C SER A 362 9.97 -7.40 -37.67
N ASN A 363 11.01 -6.60 -37.92
CA ASN A 363 11.28 -5.34 -37.22
C ASN A 363 10.06 -4.37 -37.18
N ASP A 364 9.11 -4.48 -38.10
CA ASP A 364 7.92 -3.63 -38.17
C ASP A 364 6.98 -3.78 -36.98
N PHE A 365 7.00 -4.93 -36.30
CA PHE A 365 6.18 -5.18 -35.11
C PHE A 365 6.58 -4.29 -33.92
N PHE A 366 7.85 -3.89 -33.82
CA PHE A 366 8.31 -2.95 -32.78
C PHE A 366 7.68 -1.57 -32.94
N THR A 367 7.65 -1.06 -34.17
CA THR A 367 7.13 0.28 -34.47
C THR A 367 5.68 0.42 -34.03
N HIS A 368 4.88 -0.63 -34.22
CA HIS A 368 3.47 -0.67 -33.84
C HIS A 368 3.20 -0.85 -32.34
N ASN A 369 4.21 -1.26 -31.56
CA ASN A 369 4.12 -1.44 -30.11
C ASN A 369 4.81 -0.33 -29.32
N GLN A 370 5.59 0.51 -29.99
CA GLN A 370 6.36 1.59 -29.38
C GLN A 370 5.48 2.51 -28.53
N TYR A 371 4.31 2.87 -29.04
CA TYR A 371 3.40 3.80 -28.37
C TYR A 371 2.77 3.18 -27.11
N LEU A 372 2.29 1.93 -27.20
CA LEU A 372 1.82 1.16 -26.04
C LEU A 372 2.91 1.03 -24.97
N ILE A 373 4.12 0.61 -25.38
CA ILE A 373 5.25 0.45 -24.47
C ILE A 373 5.58 1.76 -23.75
N ASN A 374 5.60 2.87 -24.49
CA ASN A 374 5.90 4.19 -23.92
C ASN A 374 4.82 4.63 -22.93
N ILE A 375 3.54 4.39 -23.22
CA ILE A 375 2.46 4.72 -22.29
C ILE A 375 2.54 3.86 -21.04
N LEU A 376 2.73 2.55 -21.17
CA LEU A 376 2.87 1.67 -20.01
C LEU A 376 4.09 2.07 -19.16
N ALA A 377 5.23 2.37 -19.80
CA ALA A 377 6.43 2.86 -19.12
C ALA A 377 6.16 4.17 -18.36
N ASP A 378 5.52 5.14 -19.02
CA ASP A 378 5.17 6.43 -18.44
C ASP A 378 4.25 6.28 -17.21
N VAL A 379 3.19 5.48 -17.32
CA VAL A 379 2.22 5.29 -16.25
C VAL A 379 2.83 4.50 -15.08
N LEU A 380 3.69 3.53 -15.37
CA LEU A 380 4.48 2.83 -14.34
C LEU A 380 5.64 3.68 -13.79
N LYS A 381 5.89 4.87 -14.34
CA LYS A 381 7.02 5.75 -14.00
C LYS A 381 8.38 5.04 -14.18
N ILE A 382 8.51 4.21 -15.22
CA ILE A 382 9.73 3.48 -15.57
C ILE A 382 10.42 4.17 -16.74
N ASN A 383 11.72 4.45 -16.59
CA ASN A 383 12.54 4.97 -17.67
C ASN A 383 13.09 3.81 -18.52
N ILE A 384 12.57 3.61 -19.73
CA ILE A 384 13.02 2.52 -20.60
C ILE A 384 14.11 3.03 -21.57
N LYS A 385 15.31 2.46 -21.44
CA LYS A 385 16.47 2.72 -22.31
C LYS A 385 16.65 1.66 -23.38
N LEU A 386 16.28 0.41 -23.10
CA LEU A 386 16.49 -0.72 -24.02
C LEU A 386 15.18 -1.46 -24.33
N LYS A 387 14.99 -1.82 -25.60
CA LYS A 387 13.87 -2.65 -26.07
C LYS A 387 14.44 -3.85 -26.79
N GLN A 388 14.00 -5.06 -26.45
CA GLN A 388 14.54 -6.30 -27.02
C GLN A 388 13.44 -7.32 -27.31
N ILE A 389 13.57 -8.05 -28.43
CA ILE A 389 12.82 -9.29 -28.64
C ILE A 389 13.54 -10.39 -27.89
N HIS A 390 12.81 -11.14 -27.08
CA HIS A 390 13.37 -12.31 -26.43
C HIS A 390 13.62 -13.40 -27.47
N LYS A 391 14.89 -13.74 -27.71
CA LYS A 391 15.28 -14.69 -28.77
C LYS A 391 14.86 -16.14 -28.48
N GLU A 392 14.73 -16.48 -27.20
CA GLU A 392 14.39 -17.83 -26.75
C GLU A 392 12.90 -17.93 -26.44
N SER A 393 12.04 -17.25 -27.21
CA SER A 393 10.60 -17.36 -27.01
C SER A 393 10.02 -18.72 -27.49
N GLY A 394 10.77 -19.46 -28.28
CA GLY A 394 10.20 -20.56 -29.03
C GLY A 394 9.20 -20.04 -30.08
N GLN A 395 9.04 -20.81 -31.15
CA GLN A 395 8.17 -20.46 -32.25
C GLN A 395 6.91 -21.30 -32.18
N GLN A 396 5.74 -20.67 -32.31
CA GLN A 396 4.50 -21.43 -32.48
C GLN A 396 4.52 -22.13 -33.84
N ILE A 397 4.12 -23.41 -33.86
CA ILE A 397 4.02 -24.21 -35.08
C ILE A 397 2.57 -24.30 -35.61
N ASN A 398 1.63 -23.68 -34.89
CA ASN A 398 0.21 -23.67 -35.21
C ASN A 398 -0.33 -22.24 -35.08
N SER A 399 -1.57 -22.01 -35.53
CA SER A 399 -2.19 -20.68 -35.50
C SER A 399 -2.79 -20.32 -34.16
N TYR A 400 -2.83 -21.23 -33.18
CA TYR A 400 -3.64 -21.06 -31.99
C TYR A 400 -2.92 -20.98 -30.66
N SER A 401 -1.65 -21.36 -30.62
CA SER A 401 -0.94 -21.53 -29.36
C SER A 401 -0.34 -20.26 -28.79
N CYS A 402 -0.46 -19.11 -29.46
CA CYS A 402 0.07 -17.82 -28.98
C CYS A 402 -0.29 -17.54 -27.51
N GLY A 403 -1.53 -17.79 -27.10
CA GLY A 403 -1.98 -17.64 -25.71
C GLY A 403 -1.32 -18.64 -24.75
N TYR A 404 -1.17 -19.90 -25.15
CA TYR A 404 -0.47 -20.92 -24.36
C TYR A 404 1.02 -20.59 -24.19
N HIS A 405 1.67 -20.07 -25.22
CA HIS A 405 3.04 -19.55 -25.14
C HIS A 405 3.13 -18.41 -24.11
N VAL A 406 2.23 -17.42 -24.17
CA VAL A 406 2.16 -16.32 -23.18
C VAL A 406 2.02 -16.87 -21.75
N CYS A 407 1.11 -17.81 -21.52
CA CYS A 407 0.96 -18.44 -20.21
C CYS A 407 2.26 -19.16 -19.78
N ASN A 408 2.87 -19.95 -20.65
CA ASN A 408 4.11 -20.66 -20.34
C ASN A 408 5.27 -19.68 -20.01
N PHE A 409 5.36 -18.53 -20.69
CA PHE A 409 6.34 -17.49 -20.32
C PHE A 409 6.09 -16.88 -18.97
N MET A 410 4.84 -16.51 -18.66
CA MET A 410 4.53 -15.94 -17.35
C MET A 410 4.95 -16.91 -16.24
N LYS A 411 4.70 -18.20 -16.43
CA LYS A 411 5.17 -19.27 -15.53
C LYS A 411 6.70 -19.29 -15.42
N PHE A 412 7.40 -19.32 -16.55
CA PHE A 412 8.86 -19.30 -16.57
C PHE A 412 9.42 -18.07 -15.85
N CYS A 413 8.92 -16.87 -16.14
CA CYS A 413 9.31 -15.64 -15.45
C CYS A 413 9.02 -15.72 -13.94
N GLN A 414 7.87 -16.28 -13.57
CA GLN A 414 7.50 -16.48 -12.17
C GLN A 414 8.49 -17.40 -11.46
N GLU A 415 8.87 -18.52 -12.06
CA GLU A 415 9.81 -19.49 -11.48
C GLU A 415 11.22 -18.89 -11.37
N GLN A 416 11.68 -18.19 -12.41
CA GLN A 416 12.99 -17.55 -12.47
C GLN A 416 13.22 -16.48 -11.40
N GLN A 417 12.15 -15.84 -10.86
CA GLN A 417 12.32 -14.86 -9.80
C GLN A 417 12.77 -15.50 -8.46
N PHE A 418 12.56 -16.82 -8.29
CA PHE A 418 12.86 -17.56 -7.07
C PHE A 418 14.07 -18.50 -7.19
N THR A 419 14.57 -18.74 -8.41
CA THR A 419 15.69 -19.64 -8.66
C THR A 419 16.94 -18.86 -9.07
N ASN A 420 18.09 -19.18 -8.46
CA ASN A 420 19.38 -18.60 -8.87
C ASN A 420 19.98 -19.29 -10.10
N ASN A 421 19.42 -20.42 -10.54
CA ASN A 421 19.91 -21.16 -11.69
C ASN A 421 19.24 -20.61 -12.95
N GLN A 422 20.06 -20.27 -13.95
CA GLN A 422 19.57 -19.97 -15.29
C GLN A 422 18.96 -21.25 -15.87
N GLN A 423 17.63 -21.34 -15.82
CA GLN A 423 16.92 -22.36 -16.57
C GLN A 423 16.68 -21.83 -17.97
N TYR A 424 16.84 -22.69 -18.96
CA TYR A 424 16.47 -22.37 -20.33
C TYR A 424 14.94 -22.44 -20.45
N TYR A 425 14.37 -21.50 -21.20
CA TYR A 425 12.95 -21.53 -21.50
C TYR A 425 12.63 -22.77 -22.36
N GLN A 426 11.64 -23.54 -21.93
CA GLN A 426 11.12 -24.68 -22.69
C GLN A 426 9.60 -24.57 -22.75
N TYR A 427 9.06 -24.62 -23.97
CA TYR A 427 7.62 -24.66 -24.18
C TYR A 427 7.08 -26.08 -23.98
N ASP A 428 6.10 -26.23 -23.09
CA ASP A 428 5.37 -27.47 -22.83
C ASP A 428 3.86 -27.22 -22.88
N GLU A 429 3.29 -27.36 -24.07
CA GLU A 429 1.88 -27.12 -24.34
C GLU A 429 0.96 -28.02 -23.49
N LYS A 430 1.33 -29.30 -23.34
CA LYS A 430 0.52 -30.26 -22.61
C LYS A 430 0.43 -29.87 -21.13
N ASN A 431 1.56 -29.51 -20.53
CA ASN A 431 1.61 -29.08 -19.14
C ASN A 431 0.84 -27.78 -18.93
N ILE A 432 1.01 -26.78 -19.80
CA ILE A 432 0.30 -25.51 -19.61
C ILE A 432 -1.21 -25.66 -19.79
N ILE A 433 -1.69 -26.49 -20.73
CA ILE A 433 -3.11 -26.80 -20.86
C ILE A 433 -3.65 -27.43 -19.57
N GLN A 434 -2.96 -28.44 -19.01
CA GLN A 434 -3.37 -29.08 -17.77
C GLN A 434 -3.44 -28.10 -16.59
N ILE A 435 -2.48 -27.17 -16.51
CA ILE A 435 -2.49 -26.10 -15.52
C ILE A 435 -3.71 -25.21 -15.71
N LEU A 436 -3.98 -24.74 -16.93
CA LEU A 436 -5.09 -23.85 -17.25
C LEU A 436 -6.46 -24.52 -17.00
N GLU A 437 -6.61 -25.80 -17.35
CA GLU A 437 -7.84 -26.56 -17.10
C GLU A 437 -8.14 -26.60 -15.60
N LYS A 438 -7.16 -26.97 -14.77
CA LYS A 438 -7.31 -27.01 -13.32
C LYS A 438 -7.67 -25.65 -12.71
N ILE A 439 -7.13 -24.57 -13.28
CA ILE A 439 -7.36 -23.21 -12.80
C ILE A 439 -8.81 -22.80 -12.98
N ILE A 440 -9.38 -23.09 -14.14
CA ILE A 440 -10.71 -22.62 -14.49
C ILE A 440 -11.79 -23.64 -14.19
N ASP A 441 -11.45 -24.89 -13.82
CA ASP A 441 -12.44 -25.93 -13.50
C ASP A 441 -13.41 -25.51 -12.38
N LYS A 442 -14.61 -26.09 -12.40
CA LYS A 442 -15.71 -25.72 -11.51
C LYS A 442 -15.51 -26.20 -10.06
N ASP A 443 -14.68 -27.23 -9.88
CA ASP A 443 -14.49 -27.96 -8.62
C ASP A 443 -13.24 -27.52 -7.82
#